data_AF-A0A6L6XLY8-F1
#
_entry.id   AF-A0A6L6XLY8-F1
#
_cell.length_a   1.000
_cell.length_b   1.000
_cell.length_c   1.000
_cell.angle_alpha   90.00
_cell.angle_beta   90.00
_cell.angle_gamma   90.00
#
_symmetry.space_group_name_H-M   'P 1'
#
loop_
_entity.id
_entity.type
_entity.pdbx_description
1 polymer ?
#
loop_
_entity_poly.entity_id
_entity_poly.type
_entity_poly.pdbx_seq_one_letter_code
_entity_poly.pdbx_strand_id
1 'polypeptide(L)' 'MYAAAGDRLIVRSTHVGGPVRDGEILEVRHHDGTPPYLVRWSDTGHEALVFPGPDAQVQHVDDPGDTGGDV' A
#
# COMPACT_ATOMS: atom_id res chain seq x y z
N MET A 1 1.22 -8.37 -8.07
CA MET A 1 0.99 -7.72 -6.77
C MET A 1 -0.37 -7.07 -6.87
N TYR A 2 -1.39 -7.66 -6.24
CA TYR A 2 -2.75 -7.15 -6.27
C TYR A 2 -2.93 -6.26 -5.04
N ALA A 3 -3.40 -5.03 -5.26
CA ALA A 3 -3.79 -4.11 -4.20
C ALA A 3 -5.31 -3.96 -4.22
N ALA A 4 -5.91 -3.74 -3.07
CA ALA A 4 -7.31 -3.38 -2.91
C ALA A 4 -7.45 -2.01 -2.22
N ALA A 5 -8.62 -1.40 -2.36
CA ALA A 5 -8.97 -0.21 -1.59
C ALA A 5 -9.04 -0.57 -0.10
N GLY A 6 -8.38 0.23 0.74
CA GLY A 6 -8.21 -0.01 2.18
C GLY A 6 -6.84 -0.58 2.57
N ASP A 7 -6.03 -1.03 1.61
CA ASP A 7 -4.67 -1.51 1.88
C ASP A 7 -3.69 -0.36 2.16
N ARG A 8 -2.57 -0.67 2.80
CA ARG A 8 -1.49 0.29 3.00
C ARG A 8 -0.37 0.07 1.99
N LEU A 9 -0.09 1.06 1.16
CA LEU A 9 1.07 1.08 0.27
C LEU A 9 2.28 1.66 1.00
N ILE A 10 3.37 0.91 1.01
CA ILE A 10 4.67 1.31 1.54
C ILE A 10 5.64 1.41 0.36
N VAL A 11 6.04 2.62 0.01
CA VAL A 11 6.99 2.87 -1.08
C VAL A 11 8.36 3.12 -0.47
N ARG A 12 9.26 2.15 -0.63
CA ARG A 12 10.68 2.29 -0.27
C ARG A 12 11.41 2.95 -1.44
N SER A 13 12.14 4.01 -1.17
CA SER A 13 13.03 4.61 -2.16
C SER A 13 14.12 3.59 -2.54
N THR A 14 14.43 3.45 -3.83
CA THR A 14 15.52 2.57 -4.33
C THR A 14 16.90 2.94 -3.76
N HIS A 15 17.06 4.15 -3.22
CA HIS A 15 18.31 4.60 -2.60
C HIS A 15 18.35 4.20 -1.11
N VAL A 16 19.46 3.59 -0.69
CA VAL A 16 19.74 3.31 0.73
C VAL A 16 19.70 4.63 1.52
N GLY A 17 18.77 4.74 2.48
CA GLY A 17 18.54 5.94 3.27
C GLY A 17 17.53 6.94 2.70
N GLY A 18 16.89 6.63 1.56
CA GLY A 18 15.81 7.45 1.02
C GLY A 18 14.54 7.38 1.89
N PRO A 19 13.67 8.41 1.82
CA PRO A 19 12.45 8.45 2.61
C PRO A 19 11.56 7.26 2.25
N VAL A 20 11.12 6.53 3.28
CA VAL A 20 10.04 5.56 3.16
C VAL A 20 8.76 6.36 3.32
N ARG A 21 7.88 6.31 2.31
CA ARG A 21 6.54 6.87 2.44
C ARG A 21 5.53 5.76 2.54
N ASP A 22 4.63 5.90 3.49
CA ASP A 22 3.43 5.09 3.59
C ASP A 22 2.19 5.90 3.22
N GLY A 23 1.23 5.22 2.63
CA GLY A 23 -0.07 5.80 2.31
C GLY A 23 -1.14 4.73 2.20
N GLU A 24 -2.38 5.14 2.39
CA GLU A 24 -3.55 4.27 2.26
C GLU A 24 -4.02 4.26 0.81
N ILE A 25 -4.23 3.07 0.25
CA ILE A 25 -4.79 2.88 -1.08
C ILE A 25 -6.28 3.17 -1.00
N LEU A 26 -6.71 4.30 -1.55
CA LEU A 26 -8.11 4.71 -1.58
C LEU A 26 -8.88 3.98 -2.67
N GLU A 27 -8.26 3.79 -3.83
CA GLU A 27 -8.89 3.16 -4.99
C GLU A 27 -7.83 2.56 -5.91
N VAL A 28 -8.16 1.43 -6.52
CA VAL A 28 -7.37 0.85 -7.60
C VAL A 28 -8.14 1.02 -8.91
N ARG A 29 -7.57 1.78 -9.85
CA ARG A 29 -8.24 2.12 -11.11
C ARG A 29 -8.43 0.93 -12.03
N HIS A 30 -7.55 -0.07 -11.95
CA HIS A 30 -7.65 -1.28 -12.74
C HIS A 30 -8.27 -2.42 -11.94
N HIS A 31 -9.28 -3.05 -12.52
CA HIS A 31 -9.89 -4.27 -12.00
C HIS A 31 -8.85 -5.40 -11.75
N ASP A 32 -7.84 -5.51 -12.62
CA ASP A 32 -6.73 -6.47 -12.49
C ASP A 32 -5.78 -6.17 -11.32
N GLY A 33 -5.98 -5.08 -10.58
CA GLY A 33 -5.08 -4.68 -9.51
C GLY A 33 -3.78 -4.07 -10.02
N THR A 34 -3.71 -3.64 -11.29
CA THR A 34 -2.52 -3.00 -11.88
C THR A 34 -2.49 -1.50 -11.62
N PRO A 35 -1.30 -0.88 -11.54
CA PRO A 35 -1.22 0.55 -11.35
C PRO A 35 -1.82 1.34 -12.51
N PRO A 36 -2.27 2.59 -12.28
CA PRO A 36 -2.04 3.41 -11.07
C PRO A 36 -3.00 3.12 -9.91
N TYR A 37 -2.49 3.32 -8.69
CA TYR A 37 -3.28 3.28 -7.45
C TYR A 37 -3.49 4.70 -6.94
N LEU A 38 -4.69 5.04 -6.50
CA LEU A 38 -4.96 6.27 -5.79
C LEU A 38 -4.56 6.07 -4.32
N VAL A 39 -3.54 6.79 -3.88
CA VAL A 39 -2.97 6.65 -2.53
C VAL A 39 -3.07 7.97 -1.80
N ARG A 40 -3.55 7.93 -0.56
CA ARG A 40 -3.50 9.04 0.38
C ARG A 40 -2.26 8.92 1.25
N TRP A 41 -1.31 9.82 1.07
CA TRP A 41 -0.07 9.82 1.84
C TRP A 41 -0.32 10.18 3.29
N SER A 42 0.18 9.37 4.24
CA SER A 42 -0.01 9.65 5.66
C SER A 42 0.80 10.86 6.15
N ASP A 43 1.87 11.21 5.45
CA ASP A 43 2.78 12.32 5.79
C ASP A 43 2.13 13.69 5.53
N THR A 44 1.53 13.86 4.35
CA THR A 44 0.95 15.14 3.91
C THR A 44 -0.58 15.15 3.88
N GLY A 45 -1.22 13.98 3.99
CA GLY A 45 -2.65 13.80 3.74
C GLY A 45 -3.05 13.96 2.28
N HIS A 46 -2.11 14.19 1.36
CA HIS A 46 -2.40 14.45 -0.03
C HIS A 46 -2.66 13.16 -0.81
N GLU A 47 -3.65 13.20 -1.68
CA GLU A 47 -4.06 12.11 -2.55
C GLU A 47 -3.29 12.20 -3.88
N ALA A 48 -2.60 11.13 -4.26
CA ALA A 48 -1.85 11.09 -5.51
C ALA A 48 -1.99 9.72 -6.18
N LEU A 49 -1.93 9.73 -7.52
CA LEU A 49 -1.81 8.50 -8.30
C LEU A 49 -0.37 8.00 -8.25
N VAL A 50 -0.18 6.78 -7.76
CA VAL A 50 1.13 6.15 -7.57
C VAL A 50 1.27 4.97 -8.52
N PHE A 51 2.44 4.89 -9.15
CA PHE A 51 2.89 3.75 -9.93
C PHE A 51 3.96 3.03 -9.08
N PRO A 52 3.60 1.95 -8.36
CA PRO A 52 4.55 1.23 -7.54
C PRO A 52 5.60 0.56 -8.43
N GLY A 53 6.87 0.75 -8.06
CA GLY A 53 7.99 0.01 -8.61
C GLY A 53 8.16 -1.36 -7.94
N PRO A 54 9.21 -2.11 -8.28
CA PRO A 54 9.51 -3.42 -7.69
C PRO A 54 9.76 -3.35 -6.17
N ASP A 55 10.17 -2.19 -5.65
CA ASP A 55 10.45 -1.94 -4.23
C ASP A 55 9.21 -1.55 -3.41
N ALA A 56 8.04 -1.40 -4.04
CA ALA A 56 6.81 -1.07 -3.35
C ALA A 56 6.22 -2.31 -2.69
N GLN A 57 5.75 -2.18 -1.45
CA GLN A 57 5.09 -3.24 -0.72
C GLN A 57 3.67 -2.82 -0.36
N VAL A 58 2.70 -3.70 -0.62
CA VAL A 58 1.32 -3.54 -0.18
C VAL A 58 1.17 -4.36 1.09
N GLN A 59 0.78 -3.72 2.18
CA GLN A 59 0.42 -4.36 3.43
C GLN A 59 -1.10 -4.45 3.48
N HIS A 60 -1.59 -5.69 3.32
CA HIS A 60 -2.98 -5.99 3.63
C HIS A 60 -3.15 -5.89 5.13
N VAL A 61 -4.09 -5.04 5.56
CA VAL A 61 -4.56 -5.05 6.94
C VAL A 61 -5.41 -6.32 7.06
N ASP A 62 -4.73 -7.44 7.28
CA ASP A 62 -5.38 -8.70 7.61
C ASP A 62 -6.17 -8.48 8.89
N ASP A 63 -7.45 -8.82 8.83
CA ASP A 63 -8.40 -8.77 9.93
C ASP A 63 -7.77 -9.45 11.16
N PRO A 64 -7.85 -8.89 12.40
CA PRO A 64 -7.26 -9.48 13.61
C PRO A 64 -7.98 -10.76 14.09
N GLY A 65 -8.33 -11.65 13.16
CA GLY A 65 -9.06 -12.90 13.37
C GLY A 65 -8.19 -14.14 13.58
N ASP A 66 -6.86 -14.08 13.45
CA ASP A 66 -5.98 -15.22 13.82
C ASP A 66 -5.74 -15.25 15.35
N THR A 67 -6.83 -15.32 16.10
CA THR A 67 -6.86 -15.93 17.43
C THR A 67 -7.42 -17.34 17.21
N GLY A 68 -6.54 -18.30 16.93
CA GLY A 68 -6.95 -19.69 16.74
C GLY A 68 -5.78 -20.64 16.93
N GLY A 69 -5.39 -20.89 18.19
CA GLY A 69 -4.34 -21.86 18.47
C GLY A 69 -3.92 -22.00 19.93
N ASP A 70 -4.79 -21.68 20.88
CA ASP A 70 -4.72 -22.27 22.21
C ASP A 70 -5.11 -23.76 22.15
N VAL A 71 -4.13 -24.66 22.27
CA VAL A 71 -4.30 -26.05 22.77
C VAL A 71 -3.08 -26.49 23.56
#